data_AF-A0AAD5GV54-F1
#
_entry.id   AF-A0AAD5GV54-F1
#
_cell.length_a   1.000
_cell.length_b   1.000
_cell.length_c   1.000
_cell.angle_alpha   90.00
_cell.angle_beta   90.00
_cell.angle_gamma   90.00
#
_symmetry.space_group_name_H-M   'P 1'
#
loop_
_entity.id
_entity.type
_entity.pdbx_description
1 polymer ?
#
loop_
_entity_poly.entity_id
_entity_poly.type
_entity_poly.pdbx_seq_one_letter_code
_entity_poly.pdbx_strand_id
1 'polypeptide(L)'
;MGAYQPHHIGTRTPARGQVHGFRMALWYEHLGMLDDSFLHPENTECVKKVNQIADKYWDLFASENLETDLPGHLLRYPVGVSGEGIVTELPGTEFFPDTNARVLGTKSDYLPSILTT
;
A
#
# COMPACT_ATOMS: atom_id res chain seq x y z
N MET A 1 -19.62 6.85 -8.14
CA MET A 1 -20.35 8.01 -7.58
C MET A 1 -19.45 8.70 -6.56
N GLY A 2 -19.53 10.02 -6.42
CA GLY A 2 -18.83 10.77 -5.39
C GLY A 2 -19.85 11.35 -4.42
N ALA A 3 -19.65 11.14 -3.11
CA ALA A 3 -20.55 11.63 -2.08
C ALA A 3 -19.80 11.89 -0.77
N TYR A 4 -20.38 12.71 0.10
CA TYR A 4 -19.88 13.03 1.43
C TYR A 4 -21.04 13.17 2.41
N GLN A 5 -20.75 13.13 3.71
CA GLN A 5 -21.75 13.36 4.75
C GLN A 5 -21.67 14.82 5.24
N PRO A 6 -22.71 15.66 5.02
CA PRO A 6 -22.63 17.09 5.31
C PRO A 6 -22.34 17.44 6.78
N HIS A 7 -22.72 16.56 7.72
CA HIS A 7 -22.49 16.74 9.16
C HIS A 7 -21.19 16.09 9.66
N HIS A 8 -20.38 15.48 8.79
CA HIS A 8 -19.10 14.84 9.13
C HIS A 8 -17.97 15.34 8.22
N ILE A 9 -17.75 16.65 8.19
CA ILE A 9 -16.72 17.30 7.37
C ILE A 9 -15.49 17.64 8.22
N GLY A 10 -14.31 17.28 7.72
CA GLY A 10 -13.02 17.42 8.39
C GLY A 10 -12.43 18.84 8.43
N THR A 11 -13.24 19.91 8.47
CA THR A 11 -12.75 21.30 8.36
C THR A 11 -12.28 21.92 9.67
N ARG A 12 -13.00 21.67 10.77
CA ARG A 12 -12.67 22.20 12.12
C ARG A 12 -12.34 21.09 13.11
N THR A 13 -12.99 19.96 12.96
CA THR A 13 -12.76 18.75 13.73
C THR A 13 -12.55 17.60 12.75
N PRO A 14 -11.81 16.54 13.13
CA PRO A 14 -11.66 15.37 12.27
C PRO A 14 -13.01 14.78 11.88
N ALA A 15 -13.16 14.42 10.60
CA ALA A 15 -14.35 13.70 10.15
C ALA A 15 -14.41 12.31 10.80
N ARG A 16 -15.50 12.03 11.52
CA ARG A 16 -15.75 10.74 12.22
C ARG A 16 -17.11 10.14 11.83
N GLY A 17 -17.44 10.21 10.54
CA GLY A 17 -18.64 9.60 9.96
C GLY A 17 -18.40 8.18 9.43
N GLN A 18 -19.31 7.71 8.58
CA GLN A 18 -19.26 6.41 7.92
C GLN A 18 -18.03 6.26 7.02
N VAL A 19 -17.61 7.31 6.32
CA VAL A 19 -16.38 7.28 5.50
C VAL A 19 -15.14 7.00 6.36
N HIS A 20 -15.05 7.62 7.53
CA HIS A 20 -13.95 7.38 8.47
C HIS A 20 -13.97 5.95 9.00
N GLY A 21 -15.15 5.45 9.41
CA GLY A 21 -15.32 4.09 9.91
C GLY A 21 -14.98 3.05 8.85
N PHE A 22 -15.47 3.23 7.62
CA PHE A 22 -15.14 2.35 6.49
C PHE A 22 -13.63 2.34 6.20
N ARG A 23 -12.99 3.51 6.23
CA ARG A 23 -11.54 3.63 6.07
C ARG A 23 -10.76 2.94 7.20
N MET A 24 -11.19 3.03 8.46
CA MET A 24 -10.59 2.27 9.57
C MET A 24 -10.78 0.75 9.39
N ALA A 25 -11.96 0.32 8.93
CA ALA A 25 -12.26 -1.09 8.70
C ALA A 25 -11.36 -1.71 7.61
N LEU A 26 -11.17 -0.99 6.48
CA LEU A 26 -10.22 -1.42 5.43
C LEU A 26 -8.78 -1.45 5.94
N TRP A 27 -8.40 -0.48 6.77
CA TRP A 27 -7.06 -0.47 7.38
C TRP A 27 -6.88 -1.65 8.33
N TYR A 28 -7.89 -1.98 9.13
CA TYR A 28 -7.86 -3.17 9.98
C TYR A 28 -7.75 -4.46 9.15
N GLU A 29 -8.52 -4.58 8.07
CA GLU A 29 -8.47 -5.72 7.16
C GLU A 29 -7.07 -5.90 6.54
N HIS A 30 -6.45 -4.82 6.07
CA HIS A 30 -5.16 -4.90 5.38
C HIS A 30 -3.96 -4.93 6.33
N LEU A 31 -4.03 -4.26 7.48
CA LEU A 31 -2.93 -4.18 8.44
C LEU A 31 -3.03 -5.23 9.56
N GLY A 32 -4.15 -5.95 9.66
CA GLY A 32 -4.43 -6.92 10.73
C GLY A 32 -4.58 -6.30 12.13
N MET A 33 -4.55 -4.97 12.24
CA MET A 33 -4.55 -4.27 13.52
C MET A 33 -5.14 -2.87 13.43
N LEU A 34 -5.53 -2.35 14.58
CA LEU A 34 -5.85 -0.93 14.77
C LEU A 34 -4.75 -0.26 15.58
N ASP A 35 -4.56 1.03 15.33
CA ASP A 35 -3.63 1.87 16.05
C ASP A 35 -4.12 3.30 16.08
N ASP A 36 -3.84 4.04 17.16
CA ASP A 36 -4.29 5.41 17.31
C ASP A 36 -3.69 6.35 16.26
N SER A 37 -2.48 6.07 15.77
CA SER A 37 -1.90 6.85 14.67
C SER A 37 -2.74 6.78 13.39
N PHE A 38 -3.51 5.71 13.19
CA PHE A 38 -4.39 5.54 12.03
C PHE A 38 -5.63 6.43 12.09
N LEU A 39 -5.91 7.07 13.22
CA LEU A 39 -6.97 8.08 13.34
C LEU A 39 -6.59 9.41 12.69
N HIS A 40 -5.29 9.61 12.45
CA HIS A 40 -4.67 10.82 11.89
C HIS A 40 -3.71 10.48 10.75
N PRO A 41 -4.24 10.02 9.59
CA PRO A 41 -3.42 9.61 8.45
C PRO A 41 -2.54 10.71 7.85
N GLU A 42 -2.84 11.97 8.15
CA GLU A 42 -2.03 13.14 7.80
C GLU A 42 -0.70 13.23 8.57
N ASN A 43 -0.58 12.54 9.71
CA ASN A 43 0.60 12.61 10.55
C ASN A 43 1.73 11.74 10.00
N THR A 44 2.97 12.23 10.17
CA THR A 44 4.16 11.52 9.72
C THR A 44 4.34 10.17 10.43
N GLU A 45 3.93 10.09 11.69
CA GLU A 45 3.94 8.87 12.49
C GLU A 45 3.05 7.78 11.87
N CYS A 46 1.88 8.17 11.33
CA CYS A 46 0.95 7.24 10.71
C CYS A 46 1.57 6.59 9.47
N VAL A 47 2.07 7.40 8.53
CA VAL A 47 2.66 6.88 7.29
C VAL A 47 3.94 6.08 7.56
N LYS A 48 4.77 6.50 8.52
CA LYS A 48 5.95 5.73 8.94
C LYS A 48 5.55 4.35 9.47
N LYS A 49 4.52 4.28 10.31
CA LYS A 49 4.03 3.02 10.88
C LYS A 49 3.43 2.10 9.81
N VAL A 50 2.59 2.63 8.93
CA VAL A 50 2.01 1.88 7.80
C VAL A 50 3.12 1.32 6.92
N ASN A 51 4.12 2.13 6.55
CA ASN A 51 5.24 1.69 5.72
C ASN A 51 6.06 0.60 6.39
N GLN A 52 6.38 0.73 7.69
CA GLN A 52 7.11 -0.29 8.44
C GLN A 52 6.37 -1.63 8.50
N ILE A 53 5.05 -1.59 8.68
CA ILE A 53 4.22 -2.80 8.65
C ILE A 53 4.24 -3.42 7.25
N ALA A 54 4.09 -2.60 6.21
CA ALA A 54 4.07 -3.06 4.82
C ALA A 54 5.42 -3.62 4.34
N ASP A 55 6.53 -3.04 4.81
CA ASP A 55 7.90 -3.55 4.59
C ASP A 55 8.02 -4.95 5.24
N LYS A 56 7.62 -5.08 6.51
CA LYS A 56 7.66 -6.37 7.22
C LYS A 56 6.80 -7.43 6.54
N TYR A 57 5.60 -7.08 6.08
CA TYR A 57 4.73 -8.03 5.40
C TYR A 57 5.26 -8.40 4.02
N TRP A 58 5.92 -7.48 3.31
CA TRP A 58 6.65 -7.82 2.09
C TRP A 58 7.76 -8.84 2.35
N ASP A 59 8.58 -8.63 3.39
CA ASP A 59 9.66 -9.57 3.75
C ASP A 59 9.12 -10.97 4.06
N LEU A 60 7.98 -11.06 4.77
CA LEU A 60 7.33 -12.34 5.06
C LEU A 60 6.73 -12.99 3.81
N PHE A 61 6.11 -12.19 2.92
CA PHE A 61 5.50 -12.68 1.69
C PHE A 61 6.55 -13.19 0.69
N ALA A 62 7.68 -12.50 0.57
CA ALA A 62 8.76 -12.84 -0.35
C ALA A 62 9.79 -13.83 0.25
N SER A 63 9.61 -14.28 1.48
CA SER A 63 10.47 -15.25 2.14
C SER A 63 10.29 -16.65 1.55
N GLU A 64 11.40 -17.36 1.31
CA GLU A 64 11.41 -18.78 0.93
C GLU A 64 10.86 -19.69 2.05
N ASN A 65 10.91 -19.22 3.30
CA ASN A 65 10.43 -19.96 4.46
C ASN A 65 9.10 -19.40 4.94
N LEU A 66 8.08 -20.26 5.01
CA LEU A 66 6.77 -19.95 5.60
C LEU A 66 6.63 -20.63 6.96
N GLU A 67 6.73 -19.86 8.04
CA GLU A 67 6.56 -20.36 9.40
C GLU A 67 5.12 -20.19 9.92
N THR A 68 4.47 -19.08 9.54
CA THR A 68 3.11 -18.72 9.97
C THR A 68 2.37 -17.99 8.86
N ASP A 69 1.04 -17.94 8.98
CA ASP A 69 0.22 -17.08 8.13
C ASP A 69 0.66 -15.60 8.21
N LEU A 70 0.43 -14.86 7.13
CA LEU A 70 0.70 -13.42 7.10
C LEU A 70 -0.20 -12.70 8.12
N PRO A 71 0.36 -11.86 9.01
CA PRO A 71 -0.45 -11.16 10.01
C PRO A 71 -1.39 -10.09 9.42
N GLY A 72 -1.19 -9.71 8.17
CA GLY A 72 -2.00 -8.77 7.40
C GLY A 72 -1.62 -8.83 5.92
N HIS A 73 -2.33 -8.09 5.09
CA HIS A 73 -2.27 -8.21 3.62
C HIS A 73 -1.67 -6.99 2.92
N LEU A 74 -1.37 -5.90 3.64
CA LEU A 74 -0.76 -4.72 3.04
C LEU A 74 0.73 -4.97 2.78
N LEU A 75 1.09 -5.19 1.53
CA LEU A 75 2.48 -5.31 1.11
C LEU A 75 2.96 -3.96 0.55
N ARG A 76 4.21 -3.59 0.84
CA ARG A 76 4.83 -2.50 0.09
C ARG A 76 4.99 -2.95 -1.36
N TYR A 77 4.60 -2.08 -2.29
CA TYR A 77 4.84 -2.36 -3.70
C TYR A 77 6.35 -2.48 -3.96
N PRO A 78 6.84 -3.54 -4.62
CA PRO A 78 8.25 -3.93 -4.58
C PRO A 78 9.15 -3.13 -5.53
N VAL A 79 9.14 -1.82 -5.36
CA VAL A 79 9.97 -0.87 -6.10
C VAL A 79 10.73 0.05 -5.15
N GLY A 80 11.91 0.47 -5.59
CA GLY A 80 12.67 1.56 -5.01
C GLY A 80 12.31 2.90 -5.65
N VAL A 81 12.59 3.98 -4.92
CA VAL A 81 12.58 5.34 -5.45
C VAL A 81 13.92 5.98 -5.12
N SER A 82 14.68 6.33 -6.15
CA SER A 82 15.98 7.00 -5.98
C SER A 82 15.84 8.44 -5.50
N GLY A 83 16.94 9.08 -5.11
CA GLY A 83 16.95 10.50 -4.71
C GLY A 83 16.45 11.46 -5.80
N GLU A 84 16.55 11.06 -7.08
CA GLU A 84 16.06 11.81 -8.23
C GLU A 84 14.60 11.45 -8.62
N GLY A 85 13.93 10.62 -7.83
CA GLY A 85 12.54 10.20 -8.10
C GLY A 85 12.40 9.10 -9.16
N ILE A 86 13.50 8.54 -9.67
CA ILE A 86 13.47 7.40 -10.60
C ILE A 86 13.03 6.15 -9.85
N VAL A 87 12.04 5.44 -10.41
CA VAL A 87 11.58 4.13 -9.93
C VAL A 87 12.61 3.07 -10.31
N THR A 88 13.06 2.30 -9.33
CA THR A 88 14.07 1.25 -9.51
C THR A 88 13.54 -0.09 -9.02
N GLU A 89 14.20 -1.17 -9.43
CA GLU A 89 13.99 -2.48 -8.82
C GLU A 89 14.40 -2.43 -7.35
N LEU A 90 13.67 -3.15 -6.49
CA LEU A 90 14.12 -3.44 -5.14
C LEU A 90 15.25 -4.49 -5.23
N PRO A 91 16.34 -4.39 -4.45
CA PRO A 91 17.42 -5.37 -4.51
C PRO A 91 16.90 -6.81 -4.34
N GLY A 92 17.19 -7.66 -5.32
CA GLY A 92 16.72 -9.06 -5.32
C GLY A 92 15.29 -9.27 -5.82
N THR A 93 14.63 -8.24 -6.34
CA THR A 93 13.23 -8.31 -6.81
C THR A 93 13.07 -7.76 -8.24
N GLU A 94 13.82 -8.32 -9.20
CA GLU A 94 13.62 -8.03 -10.62
C GLU A 94 12.24 -8.52 -11.11
N PHE A 95 11.85 -9.72 -10.65
CA PHE A 95 10.57 -10.36 -10.96
C PHE A 95 9.67 -10.43 -9.73
N PHE A 96 8.36 -10.50 -9.93
CA PHE A 96 7.46 -10.86 -8.83
C PHE A 96 7.77 -12.27 -8.32
N PRO A 97 7.63 -12.53 -7.00
CA PRO A 97 7.77 -13.88 -6.44
C PRO A 97 6.99 -14.92 -7.26
N ASP A 98 7.59 -16.09 -7.45
CA ASP A 98 7.03 -17.22 -8.23
C ASP A 98 6.81 -16.96 -9.73
N THR A 99 7.39 -15.88 -10.30
CA THR A 99 7.21 -15.54 -11.72
C THR A 99 8.53 -15.18 -12.43
N ASN A 100 8.46 -15.10 -13.76
CA ASN A 100 9.45 -14.42 -14.60
C ASN A 100 8.92 -13.06 -15.11
N ALA A 101 7.93 -12.46 -14.44
CA ALA A 101 7.31 -11.21 -14.84
C ALA A 101 7.99 -10.02 -14.15
N ARG A 102 8.57 -9.10 -14.94
CA ARG A 102 9.35 -7.97 -14.42
C ARG A 102 8.45 -7.00 -13.64
N VAL A 103 8.88 -6.62 -12.43
CA VAL A 103 8.11 -5.68 -11.58
C VAL A 103 7.93 -4.32 -12.25
N LEU A 104 8.97 -3.82 -12.92
CA LEU A 104 8.93 -2.53 -13.63
C LEU A 104 8.19 -2.60 -14.98
N GLY A 105 7.70 -3.79 -15.35
CA GLY A 105 7.06 -4.04 -16.63
C GLY A 105 8.01 -3.96 -17.82
N THR A 106 7.44 -3.95 -19.02
CA THR A 106 8.17 -3.79 -20.28
C THR A 106 7.23 -3.14 -21.29
N LYS A 107 7.71 -2.09 -21.96
CA LYS A 107 6.94 -1.44 -23.02
C LYS A 107 6.79 -2.40 -24.19
N SER A 108 5.57 -2.59 -24.68
CA SER A 108 5.33 -3.40 -25.88
C SER A 108 5.69 -2.62 -27.15
N ASP A 109 6.40 -3.26 -28.07
CA ASP A 109 6.64 -2.75 -29.42
C ASP A 109 5.48 -3.05 -30.38
N TYR A 110 4.53 -3.91 -29.96
CA TYR A 110 3.43 -4.40 -30.80
C TYR A 110 2.08 -3.81 -30.40
N LEU A 111 1.83 -3.66 -29.09
CA LEU A 111 0.55 -3.18 -28.59
C LEU A 111 0.54 -1.65 -28.55
N PRO A 112 -0.37 -0.98 -29.29
CA PRO A 112 -0.48 0.47 -29.23
C PRO A 112 -1.05 0.92 -27.88
N SER A 113 -0.62 2.08 -27.41
CA SER A 113 -1.01 2.63 -26.10
C SER A 113 -2.53 2.75 -25.92
N ILE A 114 -3.28 2.98 -27.00
CA ILE A 114 -4.76 3.01 -26.95
C ILE A 114 -5.40 1.73 -26.37
N LEU A 115 -4.68 0.61 -26.38
CA LEU A 115 -5.15 -0.65 -25.81
C LEU A 115 -4.71 -0.87 -24.35
N THR A 116 -3.69 -0.16 -23.86
CA THR A 116 -2.98 -0.51 -22.61
C THR A 116 -2.80 0.65 -21.64
N THR A 117 -3.44 1.80 -21.88
CA THR A 117 -3.43 2.98 -20.98
C THR A 117 -4.81 3.29 -20.46
#